data_AF-A0A1R3GXP3-F1
#
_entry.id   AF-A0A1R3GXP3-F1
#
_cell.length_a   1.000
_cell.length_b   1.000
_cell.length_c   1.000
_cell.angle_alpha   90.00
_cell.angle_beta   90.00
_cell.angle_gamma   90.00
#
_symmetry.space_group_name_H-M   'P 1'
#
loop_
_entity.id
_entity.type
_entity.pdbx_description
1 polymer ?
#
loop_
_entity_poly.entity_id
_entity_poly.type
_entity_poly.pdbx_seq_one_letter_code
_entity_poly.pdbx_strand_id
1 'polypeptide(L)'
;MGKSESSQGQPFSSKEVLKKLRRYGISGVLSYGLLNTAYYLTTFLLVWFYVAPVPGRMGYMAAVERFLKVMAMVWAGSQVTKLIRAGGALALAPFVDRGLSWFTAKFKFESQGKAFTVIVGFCFGLAFMLFLIITLLWA
;
A
#
# COMPACT_ATOMS: atom_id res chain seq x y z
N MET A 1 -52.16 22.29 30.65
CA MET A 1 -51.94 20.90 30.20
C MET A 1 -51.51 20.96 28.75
N GLY A 2 -50.32 20.60 28.29
CA GLY A 2 -49.18 19.88 28.84
C GLY A 2 -48.48 19.20 27.65
N LYS A 3 -47.33 19.75 27.23
CA LYS A 3 -46.25 19.16 26.39
C LYS A 3 -46.63 18.33 25.14
N SER A 4 -46.41 18.91 23.96
CA SER A 4 -46.00 18.16 22.77
C SER A 4 -44.48 18.03 22.78
N GLU A 5 -43.98 16.86 23.16
CA GLU A 5 -42.56 16.51 23.02
C GLU A 5 -42.25 16.35 21.53
N SER A 6 -41.55 17.34 20.98
CA SER A 6 -40.90 17.23 19.68
C SER A 6 -39.79 16.19 19.80
N SER A 7 -40.00 15.04 19.15
CA SER A 7 -39.01 13.98 19.00
C SER A 7 -37.74 14.55 18.35
N GLN A 8 -36.74 14.86 19.16
CA GLN A 8 -35.38 15.06 18.70
C GLN A 8 -34.80 13.71 18.27
N GLY A 9 -34.95 13.39 16.99
CA GLY A 9 -34.20 12.32 16.34
C GLY A 9 -32.72 12.60 16.49
N GLN A 10 -32.03 11.76 17.27
CA GLN A 10 -30.66 12.02 17.68
C GLN A 10 -29.64 12.02 16.52
N PRO A 11 -28.55 12.81 16.61
CA PRO A 11 -27.44 12.87 15.64
C PRO A 11 -26.52 11.62 15.61
N PHE A 12 -27.01 10.45 16.02
CA PHE A 12 -26.21 9.22 16.18
C PHE A 12 -25.82 8.56 14.84
N SER A 13 -26.53 8.81 13.75
CA SER A 13 -26.28 8.12 12.47
C SER A 13 -25.03 8.65 11.73
N SER A 14 -24.85 9.98 11.61
CA SER A 14 -23.81 10.55 10.76
C SER A 14 -22.39 10.42 11.33
N LYS A 15 -22.22 10.59 12.66
CA LYS A 15 -20.90 10.51 13.30
C LYS A 15 -20.34 9.08 13.30
N GLU A 16 -21.21 8.09 13.49
CA GLU A 16 -20.83 6.68 13.44
C GLU A 16 -20.48 6.22 12.02
N VAL A 17 -21.29 6.62 11.04
CA VAL A 17 -21.00 6.37 9.61
C VAL A 17 -19.67 7.00 9.23
N LEU A 18 -19.41 8.25 9.61
CA LEU A 18 -18.13 8.92 9.33
C LEU A 18 -16.94 8.19 9.97
N LYS A 19 -17.08 7.69 11.20
CA LYS A 19 -16.03 6.92 11.89
C LYS A 19 -15.74 5.60 11.18
N LYS A 20 -16.78 4.88 10.74
CA LYS A 20 -16.62 3.65 9.93
C LYS A 20 -15.97 3.96 8.59
N LEU A 21 -16.42 5.01 7.90
CA LEU A 21 -15.86 5.43 6.62
C LEU A 21 -14.37 5.77 6.73
N ARG A 22 -13.99 6.52 7.78
CA ARG A 22 -12.59 6.88 8.03
C ARG A 22 -11.72 5.64 8.27
N ARG A 23 -12.21 4.69 9.06
CA ARG A 23 -11.51 3.43 9.33
C ARG A 23 -11.35 2.58 8.07
N TYR A 24 -12.44 2.35 7.34
CA TYR A 24 -12.39 1.60 6.07
C TYR A 24 -11.60 2.33 4.99
N GLY A 25 -11.58 3.65 4.99
CA GLY A 25 -10.75 4.47 4.11
C GLY A 25 -9.26 4.24 4.36
N ILE A 26 -8.82 4.25 5.62
CA ILE A 26 -7.43 3.93 5.99
C ILE A 26 -7.07 2.51 5.54
N SER A 27 -7.95 1.54 5.81
CA SER A 27 -7.74 0.14 5.44
C SER A 27 -7.75 -0.07 3.92
N GLY A 28 -8.57 0.66 3.17
CA GLY A 28 -8.61 0.64 1.71
C GLY A 28 -7.35 1.24 1.07
N VAL A 29 -6.88 2.39 1.58
CA VAL A 29 -5.60 2.99 1.16
C VAL A 29 -4.44 2.05 1.47
N LEU A 30 -4.42 1.45 2.66
CA LEU A 30 -3.41 0.46 3.03
C LEU A 30 -3.44 -0.75 2.12
N SER A 31 -4.64 -1.29 1.83
CA SER A 31 -4.80 -2.43 0.94
C SER A 31 -4.29 -2.13 -0.47
N TYR A 32 -4.58 -0.94 -0.98
CA TYR A 32 -4.05 -0.50 -2.27
C TYR A 32 -2.53 -0.32 -2.23
N GLY A 33 -1.99 0.25 -1.16
CA GLY A 33 -0.55 0.39 -0.94
C GLY A 33 0.18 -0.96 -0.89
N LEU A 34 -0.39 -1.95 -0.22
CA LEU A 34 0.16 -3.32 -0.15
C LEU A 34 0.10 -4.00 -1.53
N LEU A 35 -1.04 -3.93 -2.23
CA LEU A 35 -1.15 -4.45 -3.59
C LEU A 35 -0.22 -3.73 -4.57
N ASN A 36 -0.02 -2.42 -4.42
CA ASN A 36 0.94 -1.65 -5.19
C ASN A 36 2.36 -2.16 -4.93
N THR A 37 2.73 -2.30 -3.67
CA THR A 37 4.05 -2.81 -3.26
C THR A 37 4.30 -4.20 -3.84
N ALA A 38 3.34 -5.13 -3.67
CA ALA A 38 3.43 -6.46 -4.25
C ALA A 38 3.57 -6.44 -5.77
N TYR A 39 2.75 -5.63 -6.46
CA TYR A 39 2.83 -5.48 -7.91
C TYR A 39 4.21 -4.99 -8.35
N TYR A 40 4.70 -3.88 -7.79
CA TYR A 40 5.97 -3.29 -8.21
C TYR A 40 7.16 -4.19 -7.89
N LEU A 41 7.21 -4.84 -6.72
CA LEU A 41 8.29 -5.78 -6.40
C LEU A 41 8.29 -6.97 -7.36
N THR A 42 7.15 -7.64 -7.52
CA THR A 42 7.07 -8.86 -8.34
C THR A 42 7.34 -8.57 -9.80
N THR A 43 6.70 -7.55 -10.37
CA THR A 43 6.90 -7.18 -11.78
C THR A 43 8.31 -6.66 -12.04
N PHE A 44 8.89 -5.87 -11.14
CA PHE A 44 10.28 -5.44 -11.27
C PHE A 44 11.23 -6.63 -11.31
N LEU A 45 11.12 -7.56 -10.35
CA LEU A 45 11.98 -8.75 -10.30
C LEU A 45 11.81 -9.62 -11.55
N LEU A 46 10.57 -9.83 -12.00
CA LEU A 46 10.29 -10.57 -13.23
C LEU A 46 10.95 -9.91 -14.45
N VAL A 47 10.82 -8.59 -14.59
CA VAL A 47 11.43 -7.87 -15.72
C VAL A 47 12.95 -7.88 -15.63
N TRP A 48 13.52 -7.62 -14.44
CA TRP A 48 14.96 -7.58 -14.21
C TRP A 48 15.64 -8.92 -14.50
N PHE A 49 15.03 -10.03 -14.09
CA PHE A 49 15.64 -11.35 -14.21
C PHE A 49 15.29 -12.11 -15.49
N TYR A 50 14.07 -11.94 -16.04
CA TYR A 50 13.58 -12.82 -17.10
C TYR A 50 13.26 -12.10 -18.41
N VAL A 51 12.79 -10.85 -18.37
CA VAL A 51 12.42 -10.11 -19.60
C VAL A 51 13.61 -9.35 -20.17
N ALA A 52 14.41 -8.73 -19.30
CA ALA A 52 15.57 -7.95 -19.66
C ALA A 52 16.78 -8.34 -18.78
N PRO A 53 17.21 -9.62 -18.82
CA PRO A 53 18.30 -10.12 -17.99
C PRO A 53 19.58 -9.31 -18.24
N VAL A 54 20.29 -9.05 -17.14
CA VAL A 54 21.39 -8.09 -17.12
C VAL A 54 22.73 -8.82 -16.94
N PRO A 55 23.72 -8.59 -17.82
CA PRO A 55 25.08 -9.08 -17.60
C PRO A 55 25.67 -8.41 -16.36
N GLY A 56 26.24 -9.19 -15.43
CA GLY A 56 26.86 -8.65 -14.22
C GLY A 56 28.09 -7.76 -14.53
N ARG A 57 28.50 -6.94 -13.55
CA ARG A 57 29.69 -6.06 -13.60
C ARG A 57 29.59 -4.90 -14.59
N MET A 58 28.48 -4.18 -14.57
CA MET A 58 28.25 -3.03 -15.46
C MET A 58 28.59 -1.69 -14.83
N GLY A 59 29.05 -1.66 -13.57
CA GLY A 59 29.32 -0.46 -12.81
C GLY A 59 28.07 0.13 -12.19
N TYR A 60 28.22 0.74 -11.02
CA TYR A 60 27.10 1.23 -10.20
C TYR A 60 26.19 2.21 -10.95
N MET A 61 26.77 3.17 -11.68
CA MET A 61 25.98 4.18 -12.42
C MET A 61 25.12 3.56 -13.53
N ALA A 62 25.66 2.58 -14.26
CA ALA A 62 24.88 1.86 -15.27
C ALA A 62 23.78 0.99 -14.63
N ALA A 63 24.06 0.38 -13.46
CA ALA A 63 23.07 -0.37 -12.70
C ALA A 63 21.90 0.51 -12.23
N VAL A 64 22.20 1.72 -11.74
CA VAL A 64 21.17 2.71 -11.37
C VAL A 64 20.36 3.16 -12.60
N GLU A 65 21.02 3.52 -13.71
CA GLU A 65 20.32 3.96 -14.92
C GLU A 65 19.37 2.88 -15.44
N ARG A 66 19.83 1.62 -15.46
CA ARG A 66 19.02 0.49 -15.90
C ARG A 66 17.88 0.20 -14.93
N PHE A 67 18.13 0.27 -13.62
CA PHE A 67 17.08 0.16 -12.60
C PHE A 67 15.95 1.15 -12.86
N LEU A 68 16.29 2.42 -13.11
CA LEU A 68 15.31 3.46 -13.42
C LEU A 68 14.54 3.19 -14.71
N LYS A 69 15.20 2.68 -15.76
CA LYS A 69 14.53 2.27 -17.02
C LYS A 69 13.54 1.13 -16.80
N VAL A 70 13.93 0.10 -16.04
CA VAL A 70 13.04 -1.03 -15.72
C VAL A 70 11.87 -0.55 -14.85
N MET A 71 12.13 0.30 -13.86
CA MET A 71 11.08 0.91 -13.05
C MET A 71 10.09 1.72 -13.88
N ALA A 72 10.56 2.49 -14.87
CA ALA A 72 9.70 3.25 -15.77
C ALA A 72 8.80 2.33 -16.62
N MET A 73 9.34 1.21 -17.11
CA MET A 73 8.58 0.19 -17.83
C MET A 73 7.49 -0.45 -16.95
N VAL A 74 7.85 -0.85 -15.74
CA VAL A 74 6.91 -1.41 -14.75
C VAL A 74 5.82 -0.41 -14.39
N TRP A 75 6.19 0.87 -14.22
CA TRP A 75 5.27 1.96 -13.97
C TRP A 75 4.28 2.16 -15.13
N ALA A 76 4.74 2.09 -16.37
CA ALA A 76 3.86 2.14 -17.53
C ALA A 76 2.86 0.96 -17.53
N GLY A 77 3.32 -0.25 -17.21
CA GLY A 77 2.44 -1.41 -17.03
C GLY A 77 1.44 -1.26 -15.89
N SER A 78 1.79 -0.52 -14.83
CA SER A 78 0.87 -0.25 -13.70
C SER A 78 -0.38 0.52 -14.14
N GLN A 79 -0.32 1.27 -15.23
CA GLN A 79 -1.45 2.06 -15.71
C GLN A 79 -2.60 1.18 -16.20
N VAL A 80 -2.29 0.07 -16.90
CA VAL A 80 -3.33 -0.84 -17.42
C VAL A 80 -3.91 -1.76 -16.33
N THR A 81 -3.18 -1.96 -15.23
CA THR A 81 -3.64 -2.79 -14.09
C THR A 81 -4.29 -1.98 -12.96
N LYS A 82 -4.35 -0.65 -13.09
CA LYS A 82 -4.79 0.26 -12.01
C LYS A 82 -6.20 -0.03 -11.50
N LEU A 83 -7.16 -0.27 -12.40
CA LEU A 83 -8.54 -0.58 -12.03
C LEU A 83 -8.66 -1.93 -11.31
N ILE A 84 -7.93 -2.94 -11.78
CA ILE A 84 -7.89 -4.26 -11.17
C ILE A 84 -7.31 -4.16 -9.75
N ARG A 85 -6.23 -3.39 -9.57
CA ARG A 85 -5.65 -3.17 -8.22
C ARG A 85 -6.55 -2.36 -7.32
N ALA A 86 -7.25 -1.35 -7.83
CA ALA A 86 -8.23 -0.60 -7.05
C ALA A 86 -9.40 -1.49 -6.62
N GLY A 87 -9.93 -2.31 -7.53
CA GLY A 87 -10.98 -3.30 -7.24
C GLY A 87 -10.51 -4.37 -6.24
N GLY A 88 -9.31 -4.89 -6.42
CA GLY A 88 -8.68 -5.83 -5.48
C GLY A 88 -8.46 -5.21 -4.10
N ALA A 89 -8.05 -3.95 -4.03
CA ALA A 89 -7.89 -3.24 -2.77
C ALA A 89 -9.22 -3.05 -2.04
N LEU A 90 -10.29 -2.73 -2.78
CA LEU A 90 -11.63 -2.63 -2.23
C LEU A 90 -12.11 -3.98 -1.69
N ALA A 91 -11.90 -5.06 -2.43
CA ALA A 91 -12.27 -6.41 -2.01
C ALA A 91 -11.47 -6.89 -0.77
N LEU A 92 -10.19 -6.49 -0.67
CA LEU A 92 -9.31 -6.86 0.44
C LEU A 92 -9.40 -5.91 1.65
N ALA A 93 -10.02 -4.75 1.51
CA ALA A 93 -10.19 -3.77 2.60
C ALA A 93 -10.68 -4.36 3.93
N PRO A 94 -11.69 -5.25 4.00
CA PRO A 94 -12.11 -5.84 5.28
C PRO A 94 -11.07 -6.78 5.89
N PHE A 95 -10.30 -7.50 5.06
CA PHE A 95 -9.21 -8.37 5.53
C PHE A 95 -8.05 -7.53 6.06
N VAL A 96 -7.68 -6.47 5.33
CA VAL A 96 -6.63 -5.54 5.73
C VAL A 96 -7.02 -4.77 7.00
N ASP A 97 -8.29 -4.40 7.18
CA ASP A 97 -8.76 -3.77 8.41
C ASP A 97 -8.60 -4.69 9.63
N ARG A 98 -8.93 -5.98 9.49
CA ARG A 98 -8.71 -6.99 10.53
C ARG A 98 -7.24 -7.17 10.84
N GLY A 99 -6.40 -7.28 9.81
CA GLY A 99 -4.95 -7.38 9.95
C GLY A 99 -4.34 -6.15 10.63
N LEU A 100 -4.72 -4.95 10.21
CA LEU A 100 -4.27 -3.70 10.79
C LEU A 100 -4.71 -3.57 12.25
N SER A 101 -5.94 -3.96 12.58
CA SER A 101 -6.45 -3.97 13.95
C SER A 101 -5.67 -4.95 14.84
N TRP A 102 -5.41 -6.16 14.35
CA TRP A 102 -4.60 -7.16 15.03
C TRP A 102 -3.16 -6.67 15.24
N PHE A 103 -2.54 -6.09 14.21
CA PHE A 103 -1.18 -5.53 14.28
C PHE A 103 -1.10 -4.37 15.29
N THR A 104 -2.10 -3.48 15.26
CA THR A 104 -2.24 -2.38 16.24
C THR A 104 -2.30 -2.92 17.66
N ALA A 105 -3.13 -3.94 17.91
CA ALA A 105 -3.26 -4.55 19.24
C ALA A 105 -2.00 -5.32 19.67
N LYS A 106 -1.40 -6.10 18.76
CA LYS A 106 -0.22 -6.94 19.03
C LYS A 106 1.00 -6.11 19.43
N PHE A 107 1.23 -5.00 18.73
CA PHE A 107 2.36 -4.10 18.98
C PHE A 107 2.01 -2.93 19.91
N LYS A 108 0.79 -2.94 20.49
CA LYS A 108 0.30 -1.92 21.43
C LYS A 108 0.41 -0.48 20.89
N PHE A 109 0.11 -0.30 19.60
CA PHE A 109 0.07 1.04 19.01
C PHE A 109 -1.14 1.81 19.53
N GLU A 110 -0.96 3.09 19.84
CA GLU A 110 -2.05 3.97 20.31
C GLU A 110 -3.18 4.15 19.28
N SER A 111 -2.88 4.00 17.99
CA SER A 111 -3.89 4.09 16.94
C SER A 111 -3.55 3.25 15.71
N GLN A 112 -4.59 2.87 14.97
CA GLN A 112 -4.45 2.25 13.65
C GLN A 112 -3.66 3.15 12.68
N GLY A 113 -3.69 4.47 12.86
CA GLY A 113 -2.90 5.41 12.06
C GLY A 113 -1.40 5.27 12.27
N LYS A 114 -0.94 5.06 13.52
CA LYS A 114 0.49 4.81 13.80
C LYS A 114 0.94 3.48 13.21
N ALA A 115 0.13 2.43 13.40
CA ALA A 115 0.34 1.13 12.78
C ALA A 115 0.42 1.21 11.24
N PHE A 116 -0.49 1.97 10.63
CA PHE A 116 -0.48 2.25 9.19
C PHE A 116 0.84 2.90 8.75
N THR A 117 1.29 3.96 9.43
CA THR A 117 2.54 4.65 9.09
C THR A 117 3.75 3.71 9.17
N VAL A 118 3.79 2.82 10.16
CA VAL A 118 4.85 1.82 10.28
C VAL A 118 4.84 0.85 9.09
N ILE A 119 3.67 0.34 8.69
CA ILE A 119 3.56 -0.56 7.54
C ILE A 119 3.97 0.15 6.24
N VAL A 120 3.53 1.40 6.06
CA VAL A 120 3.94 2.22 4.90
C VAL A 120 5.45 2.43 4.89
N GLY A 121 6.04 2.79 6.04
CA GLY A 121 7.48 2.93 6.19
C GLY A 121 8.23 1.64 5.86
N PHE A 122 7.69 0.49 6.26
CA PHE A 122 8.23 -0.82 5.90
C PHE A 122 8.18 -1.07 4.38
N CYS A 123 7.08 -0.75 3.71
CA CYS A 123 6.99 -0.87 2.24
C CYS A 123 8.03 -0.01 1.52
N PHE A 124 8.24 1.24 1.96
CA PHE A 124 9.29 2.11 1.43
C PHE A 124 10.69 1.56 1.74
N GLY A 125 10.90 1.04 2.95
CA GLY A 125 12.14 0.38 3.34
C GLY A 125 12.46 -0.82 2.47
N LEU A 126 11.47 -1.67 2.16
CA LEU A 126 11.62 -2.79 1.22
C LEU A 126 11.97 -2.32 -0.19
N ALA A 127 11.30 -1.29 -0.70
CA ALA A 127 11.59 -0.74 -2.03
C ALA A 127 13.02 -0.17 -2.11
N PHE A 128 13.46 0.53 -1.06
CA PHE A 128 14.81 1.08 -0.97
C PHE A 128 15.87 -0.02 -0.83
N MET A 129 15.62 -1.04 0.00
CA MET A 129 16.50 -2.20 0.10
C MET A 129 16.63 -2.95 -1.22
N LEU A 130 15.52 -3.14 -1.95
CA LEU A 130 15.55 -3.73 -3.28
C LEU A 130 16.42 -2.91 -4.23
N PHE A 131 16.28 -1.59 -4.24
CA PHE A 131 17.13 -0.71 -5.03
C PHE A 131 18.61 -0.89 -4.70
N LEU A 132 18.98 -0.86 -3.42
CA LEU A 132 20.36 -1.04 -3.00
C LEU A 132 20.90 -2.42 -3.39
N ILE A 133 20.17 -3.48 -3.07
CA ILE A 133 20.59 -4.87 -3.36
C ILE A 133 20.81 -5.05 -4.87
N ILE A 134 19.84 -4.64 -5.69
CA ILE A 134 19.91 -4.82 -7.14
C ILE A 134 21.03 -3.98 -7.76
N THR A 135 21.19 -2.73 -7.33
CA THR A 135 22.23 -1.87 -7.89
C THR A 135 23.64 -2.26 -7.44
N LEU A 136 23.81 -2.73 -6.21
CA LEU A 136 25.11 -3.18 -5.68
C LEU A 136 25.52 -4.55 -6.20
N LEU A 137 24.59 -5.48 -6.39
CA LEU A 137 24.90 -6.82 -6.93
C LEU A 137 25.26 -6.81 -8.42
N TRP A 138 24.82 -5.79 -9.17
CA TRP A 138 25.10 -5.64 -10.62
C TRP A 138 26.12 -4.55 -10.96
N ALA A 139 26.54 -3.75 -9.98
CA ALA A 139 27.69 -2.86 -10.09
C ALA A 139 28.96 -3.67 -10.38
#